data_AF-A0A099L2W1-F1
#
_entry.id   AF-A0A099L2W1-F1
#
_cell.length_a   1.000
_cell.length_b   1.000
_cell.length_c   1.000
_cell.angle_alpha   90.00
_cell.angle_beta   90.00
_cell.angle_gamma   90.00
#
_symmetry.space_group_name_H-M   'P 1'
#
loop_
_entity.id
_entity.type
_entity.pdbx_description
1 polymer ?
#
loop_
_entity_poly.entity_id
_entity_poly.type
_entity_poly.pdbx_seq_one_letter_code
_entity_poly.pdbx_strand_id
1 'polypeptide(L)'
;MYDMIPYTPKASWNKGKLVGQKLPLKLEEIWSIRTRLDLANNLRELTMFNLALDCKLSACDFIKLKVMDIAHGENIQSRALLIQQKTGTPVQFEITKKTRTALQKWTLFQSLHSSDYLFGSRVKDNFHLSTRQYARIVKKWIASIGLDVTSYGTHSMRRTKATLIYKKTTNLRAVQILLSHTKLESTVRYLGIEVDDALELSETIDI
;
A
#
# COMPACT_ATOMS: atom_id res chain seq x y z
N MET A 1 8.23 -19.92 51.63
CA MET A 1 6.98 -20.06 50.83
C MET A 1 6.84 -18.76 50.06
N TYR A 2 7.13 -18.77 48.75
CA TYR A 2 7.07 -17.53 47.95
C TYR A 2 5.63 -17.30 47.51
N ASP A 3 5.06 -16.16 47.88
CA ASP A 3 3.74 -15.74 47.41
C ASP A 3 3.81 -15.46 45.91
N MET A 4 3.12 -16.29 45.12
CA MET A 4 2.92 -16.02 43.69
C MET A 4 1.88 -14.91 43.56
N ILE A 5 2.32 -13.71 43.15
CA ILE A 5 1.41 -12.64 42.75
C ILE A 5 0.89 -12.99 41.34
N PRO A 6 -0.42 -13.28 41.18
CA PRO A 6 -0.97 -13.59 39.87
C PRO A 6 -0.88 -12.36 38.97
N TYR A 7 -0.33 -12.54 37.77
CA TYR A 7 -0.26 -11.49 36.77
C TYR A 7 -1.69 -11.08 36.35
N THR A 8 -2.08 -9.86 36.70
CA THR A 8 -3.30 -9.22 36.19
C THR A 8 -2.98 -8.47 34.88
N PRO A 9 -3.50 -8.90 33.72
CA PRO A 9 -3.25 -8.22 32.45
C PRO A 9 -3.80 -6.80 32.51
N LYS A 10 -2.94 -5.77 32.42
CA LYS A 10 -3.39 -4.40 32.25
C LYS A 10 -4.00 -4.22 30.87
N ALA A 11 -5.19 -3.62 30.81
CA ALA A 11 -5.79 -3.21 29.55
C ALA A 11 -4.83 -2.26 28.81
N SER A 12 -4.61 -2.49 27.53
CA SER A 12 -3.77 -1.61 26.72
C SER A 12 -4.39 -0.20 26.68
N TRP A 13 -3.55 0.84 26.69
CA TRP A 13 -3.98 2.25 26.70
C TRP A 13 -4.87 2.64 25.50
N ASN A 14 -4.86 1.82 24.45
CA ASN A 14 -5.59 1.98 23.20
C ASN A 14 -6.77 1.00 23.07
N LYS A 15 -7.18 0.29 24.13
CA LYS A 15 -8.33 -0.61 24.09
C LYS A 15 -9.58 0.16 23.66
N GLY A 16 -10.21 -0.27 22.56
CA GLY A 16 -11.37 0.40 21.97
C GLY A 16 -11.09 1.64 21.12
N LYS A 17 -9.84 2.14 21.06
CA LYS A 17 -9.48 3.29 20.21
C LYS A 17 -8.88 2.80 18.88
N LEU A 18 -9.39 3.31 17.75
CA LEU A 18 -8.80 3.14 16.42
C LEU A 18 -7.53 4.00 16.29
N VAL A 19 -6.49 3.69 17.06
CA VAL A 19 -5.23 4.45 17.04
C VAL A 19 -4.38 4.00 15.86
N GLY A 20 -3.87 4.95 15.07
CA GLY A 20 -2.85 4.70 14.04
C GLY A 20 -3.37 4.28 12.67
N GLN A 21 -4.68 4.35 12.42
CA GLN A 21 -5.22 4.08 11.10
C GLN A 21 -4.89 5.22 10.14
N LYS A 22 -4.06 4.95 9.12
CA LYS A 22 -3.62 5.97 8.15
C LYS A 22 -4.66 6.20 7.07
N LEU A 23 -5.06 7.43 6.79
CA LEU A 23 -6.11 7.74 5.82
C LEU A 23 -5.75 7.26 4.39
N PRO A 24 -6.70 6.72 3.61
CA PRO A 24 -6.52 6.50 2.18
C PRO A 24 -6.47 7.84 1.43
N LEU A 25 -5.81 7.88 0.28
CA LEU A 25 -5.81 9.07 -0.57
C LEU A 25 -7.13 9.19 -1.37
N LYS A 26 -7.61 10.42 -1.54
CA LYS A 26 -8.67 10.76 -2.51
C LYS A 26 -8.11 10.75 -3.93
N LEU A 27 -8.99 10.65 -4.93
CA LEU A 27 -8.57 10.69 -6.33
C LEU A 27 -7.76 11.95 -6.65
N GLU A 28 -8.27 13.13 -6.30
CA GLU A 28 -7.61 14.42 -6.52
C GLU A 28 -6.21 14.49 -5.91
N GLU A 29 -6.02 13.91 -4.72
CA GLU A 29 -4.72 13.83 -4.03
C GLU A 29 -3.75 12.92 -4.80
N ILE A 30 -4.22 11.78 -5.32
CA ILE A 30 -3.43 10.89 -6.18
C ILE A 30 -2.97 11.61 -7.46
N TRP A 31 -3.87 12.36 -8.09
CA TRP A 31 -3.55 13.16 -9.28
C TRP A 31 -2.53 14.25 -8.94
N SER A 32 -2.73 14.98 -7.85
CA SER A 32 -1.83 16.04 -7.40
C SER A 32 -0.42 15.53 -7.13
N ILE A 33 -0.27 14.39 -6.44
CA ILE A 33 1.05 13.77 -6.19
C ILE A 33 1.69 13.33 -7.50
N ARG A 34 0.95 12.66 -8.40
CA ARG A 34 1.45 12.24 -9.71
C ARG A 34 1.98 13.42 -10.51
N THR A 35 1.20 14.48 -10.62
CA THR A 35 1.56 15.68 -11.37
C THR A 35 2.82 16.32 -10.80
N ARG A 36 2.95 16.45 -9.47
CA ARG A 36 4.17 17.00 -8.85
C ARG A 36 5.40 16.14 -9.12
N LEU A 37 5.27 14.82 -9.06
CA LEU A 37 6.38 13.90 -9.33
C LEU A 37 6.81 13.91 -10.80
N ASP A 38 5.84 14.04 -11.70
CA ASP A 38 6.06 14.13 -13.15
C ASP A 38 6.74 15.46 -13.53
N LEU A 39 6.24 16.60 -13.03
CA LEU A 39 6.86 17.92 -13.23
C LEU A 39 8.28 18.02 -12.67
N ALA A 40 8.58 17.28 -11.59
CA ALA A 40 9.91 17.21 -11.02
C ALA A 40 10.84 16.22 -11.75
N ASN A 41 10.40 15.60 -12.86
CA ASN A 41 11.11 14.54 -13.58
C ASN A 41 11.59 13.40 -12.66
N ASN A 42 10.87 13.12 -11.57
CA ASN A 42 11.27 12.12 -10.58
C ASN A 42 10.70 10.74 -10.93
N LEU A 43 11.26 10.16 -11.99
CA LEU A 43 10.82 8.87 -12.54
C LEU A 43 10.78 7.77 -11.47
N ARG A 44 11.81 7.70 -10.61
CA ARG A 44 11.90 6.69 -9.56
C ARG A 44 10.71 6.75 -8.60
N GLU A 45 10.45 7.92 -8.03
CA GLU A 45 9.37 8.08 -7.04
C GLU A 45 8.00 8.01 -7.71
N LEU A 46 7.84 8.48 -8.95
CA LEU A 46 6.60 8.32 -9.72
C LEU A 46 6.26 6.84 -9.96
N THR A 47 7.24 6.05 -10.40
CA THR A 47 7.09 4.61 -10.59
C THR A 47 6.78 3.90 -9.27
N MET A 48 7.47 4.28 -8.19
CA MET A 48 7.23 3.77 -6.85
C MET A 48 5.81 4.07 -6.37
N PHE A 49 5.34 5.30 -6.52
CA PHE A 49 4.00 5.71 -6.12
C PHE A 49 2.92 4.93 -6.88
N ASN A 50 3.06 4.84 -8.21
CA ASN A 50 2.11 4.10 -9.05
C ASN A 50 2.04 2.62 -8.69
N LEU A 51 3.20 1.96 -8.50
CA LEU A 51 3.23 0.55 -8.14
C LEU A 51 2.70 0.31 -6.72
N ALA A 52 2.99 1.19 -5.76
CA ALA A 52 2.52 1.05 -4.38
C ALA A 52 0.98 1.07 -4.28
N LEU A 53 0.32 1.89 -5.11
CA LEU A 53 -1.14 1.92 -5.21
C LEU A 53 -1.71 0.66 -5.88
N ASP A 54 -1.03 0.16 -6.91
CA ASP A 54 -1.46 -1.00 -7.69
C ASP A 54 -1.26 -2.31 -6.93
N CYS A 55 -0.15 -2.50 -6.24
CA CYS A 55 0.15 -3.80 -5.61
C CYS A 55 -0.58 -4.01 -4.27
N LYS A 56 -0.93 -2.94 -3.56
CA LYS A 56 -1.61 -2.99 -2.25
C LYS A 56 -0.84 -3.87 -1.24
N LEU A 57 0.47 -3.97 -1.38
CA LEU A 57 1.32 -4.77 -0.51
C LEU A 57 1.64 -4.04 0.79
N SER A 58 2.06 -4.79 1.81
CA SER A 58 2.65 -4.17 2.99
C SER A 58 3.97 -3.48 2.64
N ALA A 59 4.38 -2.48 3.42
CA ALA A 59 5.62 -1.76 3.17
C ALA A 59 6.87 -2.66 3.17
N CYS A 60 6.90 -3.70 4.02
CA CYS A 60 8.03 -4.63 4.10
C CYS A 60 8.11 -5.58 2.91
N ASP A 61 6.96 -5.98 2.35
CA ASP A 61 6.92 -6.79 1.12
C ASP A 61 7.24 -5.91 -0.10
N PHE A 62 6.63 -4.71 -0.17
CA PHE A 62 6.75 -3.79 -1.31
C PHE A 62 8.20 -3.40 -1.63
N ILE A 63 8.97 -2.98 -0.62
CA ILE A 63 10.36 -2.53 -0.83
C ILE A 63 11.27 -3.67 -1.33
N LYS A 64 10.91 -4.93 -1.09
CA LYS A 64 11.71 -6.10 -1.45
C LYS A 64 11.36 -6.67 -2.82
N LEU A 65 10.39 -6.08 -3.52
CA LEU A 65 10.06 -6.47 -4.89
C LEU A 65 11.29 -6.35 -5.81
N LYS A 66 11.51 -7.40 -6.59
CA LYS A 66 12.54 -7.50 -7.62
C LYS A 66 11.92 -7.40 -9.01
N VAL A 67 12.77 -7.18 -10.01
CA VAL A 67 12.34 -7.14 -11.42
C VAL A 67 11.69 -8.48 -11.82
N MET A 68 12.28 -9.61 -11.41
CA MET A 68 11.73 -10.95 -11.68
C MET A 68 10.33 -11.19 -11.10
N ASP A 69 9.91 -10.44 -10.08
CA ASP A 69 8.59 -10.61 -9.47
C ASP A 69 7.48 -10.00 -10.35
N ILE A 70 7.83 -9.12 -11.30
CA ILE A 70 6.87 -8.33 -12.09
C ILE A 70 7.08 -8.43 -13.60
N ALA A 71 8.22 -8.94 -14.05
CA ALA A 71 8.62 -8.97 -15.45
C ALA A 71 9.17 -10.34 -15.86
N HIS A 72 8.93 -10.69 -17.12
CA HIS A 72 9.53 -11.85 -17.76
C HIS A 72 10.32 -11.38 -18.99
N GLY A 73 11.65 -11.47 -18.93
CA GLY A 73 12.53 -10.77 -19.85
C GLY A 73 12.34 -9.25 -19.75
N GLU A 74 12.17 -8.59 -20.89
CA GLU A 74 11.94 -7.14 -20.96
C GLU A 74 10.46 -6.74 -20.77
N ASN A 75 9.56 -7.73 -20.73
CA ASN A 75 8.12 -7.50 -20.71
C ASN A 75 7.58 -7.49 -19.28
N ILE A 76 7.00 -6.34 -18.89
CA ILE A 76 6.32 -6.20 -17.60
C ILE A 76 4.91 -6.78 -17.69
N GLN A 77 4.64 -7.74 -16.81
CA GLN A 77 3.40 -8.48 -16.78
C GLN A 77 2.24 -7.60 -16.30
N SER A 78 1.02 -7.87 -16.78
CA SER A 78 -0.19 -7.19 -16.30
C SER A 78 -0.62 -7.63 -14.91
N ARG A 79 -0.14 -8.79 -14.45
CA ARG A 79 -0.36 -9.33 -13.12
C ARG A 79 0.96 -9.89 -12.60
N ALA A 80 1.23 -9.67 -11.32
CA ALA A 80 2.39 -10.20 -10.63
C ALA A 80 1.92 -11.10 -9.48
N LEU A 81 2.77 -12.05 -9.10
CA LEU A 81 2.55 -12.97 -8.00
C LEU A 81 3.72 -12.84 -7.02
N LEU A 82 3.41 -12.56 -5.75
CA LEU A 82 4.41 -12.43 -4.69
C LEU A 82 4.03 -13.30 -3.49
N ILE A 83 5.00 -13.99 -2.92
CA ILE A 83 4.82 -14.69 -1.63
C ILE A 83 5.03 -13.68 -0.50
N GLN A 84 4.00 -13.47 0.34
CA GLN A 84 4.08 -12.57 1.48
C GLN A 84 5.02 -13.10 2.56
N GLN A 85 5.85 -12.22 3.14
CA GLN A 85 6.85 -12.64 4.11
C GLN A 85 6.25 -13.09 5.44
N LYS A 86 5.18 -12.44 5.89
CA LYS A 86 4.60 -12.71 7.21
C LYS A 86 3.82 -14.01 7.27
N THR A 87 3.14 -14.34 6.18
CA THR A 87 2.14 -15.41 6.13
C THR A 87 2.54 -16.57 5.24
N GLY A 88 3.55 -16.38 4.36
CA GLY A 88 3.93 -17.37 3.34
C GLY A 88 2.87 -17.55 2.25
N THR A 89 1.82 -16.72 2.23
CA THR A 89 0.72 -16.86 1.28
C THR A 89 1.03 -16.16 -0.03
N PRO A 90 0.71 -16.77 -1.19
CA PRO A 90 0.83 -16.11 -2.48
C PRO A 90 -0.23 -15.01 -2.62
N VAL A 91 0.19 -13.86 -3.15
CA VAL A 91 -0.66 -12.71 -3.40
C VAL A 91 -0.48 -12.27 -4.84
N GLN A 92 -1.59 -12.25 -5.56
CA GLN A 92 -1.63 -11.75 -6.93
C GLN A 92 -2.15 -10.31 -6.92
N PHE A 93 -1.49 -9.45 -7.70
CA PHE A 93 -1.92 -8.08 -7.88
C PHE A 93 -1.80 -7.65 -9.34
N GLU A 94 -2.65 -6.71 -9.74
CA GLU A 94 -2.64 -6.11 -11.06
C GLU A 94 -1.58 -5.00 -11.17
N ILE A 95 -0.98 -4.87 -12.36
CA ILE A 95 -0.12 -3.74 -12.72
C ILE A 95 -0.79 -3.01 -13.87
N THR A 96 -1.30 -1.80 -13.60
CA THR A 96 -2.05 -1.04 -14.60
C THR A 96 -1.15 -0.63 -15.77
N LYS A 97 -1.74 -0.37 -16.95
CA LYS A 97 -0.99 0.05 -18.15
C LYS A 97 -0.06 1.24 -17.87
N LYS A 98 -0.55 2.24 -17.14
CA LYS A 98 0.24 3.42 -16.73
C LYS A 98 1.46 3.03 -15.89
N THR A 99 1.27 2.16 -14.89
CA THR A 99 2.34 1.67 -14.03
C THR A 99 3.35 0.83 -14.81
N ARG A 100 2.90 -0.03 -15.73
CA ARG A 100 3.79 -0.81 -16.60
C ARG A 100 4.69 0.07 -17.45
N THR A 101 4.15 1.11 -18.08
CA THR A 101 4.96 2.06 -18.86
C THR A 101 5.98 2.78 -17.98
N ALA A 102 5.61 3.21 -16.77
CA ALA A 102 6.53 3.85 -15.83
C ALA A 102 7.63 2.89 -15.34
N LEU A 103 7.28 1.64 -15.08
CA LEU A 103 8.23 0.59 -14.70
C LEU A 103 9.20 0.26 -15.84
N GLN A 104 8.72 0.12 -17.08
CA GLN A 104 9.59 -0.13 -18.25
C GLN A 104 10.62 0.98 -18.42
N LYS A 105 10.18 2.25 -18.35
CA LYS A 105 11.09 3.39 -18.39
C LYS A 105 12.12 3.35 -17.25
N TRP A 106 11.69 3.00 -16.04
CA TRP A 106 12.55 2.94 -14.86
C TRP A 106 13.59 1.80 -14.93
N THR A 107 13.17 0.59 -15.32
CA THR A 107 14.07 -0.57 -15.43
C THR A 107 15.12 -0.36 -16.50
N LEU A 108 14.76 0.27 -17.62
CA LEU A 108 15.70 0.64 -18.68
C LEU A 108 16.66 1.76 -18.23
N PHE A 109 16.12 2.84 -17.63
CA PHE A 109 16.92 3.98 -17.18
C PHE A 109 17.99 3.60 -16.15
N GLN A 110 17.67 2.66 -15.25
CA GLN A 110 18.58 2.20 -14.20
C GLN A 110 19.36 0.93 -14.61
N SER A 111 19.09 0.38 -15.80
CA SER A 111 19.65 -0.88 -16.31
C SER A 111 19.53 -2.04 -15.32
N LEU A 112 18.34 -2.23 -14.75
CA LEU A 112 18.09 -3.26 -13.73
C LEU A 112 18.03 -4.66 -14.34
N HIS A 113 18.69 -5.62 -13.69
CA HIS A 113 18.60 -7.04 -13.99
C HIS A 113 17.48 -7.73 -13.19
N SER A 114 17.10 -8.94 -13.61
CA SER A 114 16.04 -9.73 -13.00
C SER A 114 16.18 -9.91 -11.48
N SER A 115 17.41 -10.06 -10.99
CA SER A 115 17.72 -10.27 -9.56
C SER A 115 17.66 -9.01 -8.70
N ASP A 116 17.61 -7.83 -9.33
CA ASP A 116 17.75 -6.55 -8.67
C ASP A 116 16.43 -6.11 -8.05
N TYR A 117 16.53 -5.38 -6.94
CA TYR A 117 15.38 -4.73 -6.34
C TYR A 117 14.88 -3.61 -7.24
N LEU A 118 13.56 -3.51 -7.41
CA LEU A 118 12.95 -2.42 -8.17
C LEU A 118 13.34 -1.06 -7.62
N PHE A 119 13.48 -0.95 -6.30
CA PHE A 119 13.89 0.30 -5.65
C PHE A 119 15.05 0.03 -4.68
N GLY A 120 16.28 0.11 -5.21
CA GLY A 120 17.50 -0.03 -4.43
C GLY A 120 17.77 1.09 -3.41
N SER A 121 18.59 0.79 -2.41
CA SER A 121 19.18 1.78 -1.50
C SER A 121 20.12 2.71 -2.26
N ARG A 122 20.30 3.94 -1.77
CA ARG A 122 21.31 4.88 -2.27
C ARG A 122 22.66 4.77 -1.54
N VAL A 123 22.70 4.00 -0.45
CA VAL A 123 23.86 3.94 0.48
C VAL A 123 24.55 2.58 0.44
N LYS A 124 23.80 1.51 0.16
CA LYS A 124 24.31 0.14 0.16
C LYS A 124 23.99 -0.50 -1.17
N ASP A 125 25.00 -0.97 -1.86
CA ASP A 125 24.84 -1.68 -3.12
C ASP A 125 24.12 -3.01 -2.90
N ASN A 126 23.30 -3.42 -3.85
CA ASN A 126 22.50 -4.66 -3.79
C ASN A 126 21.54 -4.77 -2.59
N PHE A 127 21.22 -3.66 -1.92
CA PHE A 127 20.19 -3.62 -0.88
C PHE A 127 18.94 -2.90 -1.36
N HIS A 128 17.78 -3.36 -0.90
CA HIS A 128 16.52 -2.66 -1.10
C HIS A 128 16.45 -1.36 -0.28
N LEU A 129 15.56 -0.45 -0.69
CA LEU A 129 15.16 0.71 0.11
C LEU A 129 14.70 0.26 1.51
N SER A 130 15.13 0.93 2.58
CA SER A 130 14.64 0.61 3.92
C SER A 130 13.18 1.04 4.11
N THR A 131 12.42 0.31 4.94
CA THR A 131 11.03 0.67 5.27
C THR A 131 10.94 2.09 5.85
N ARG A 132 11.93 2.50 6.64
CA ARG A 132 12.01 3.86 7.21
C ARG A 132 12.20 4.91 6.11
N GLN A 133 13.03 4.63 5.12
CA GLN A 133 13.23 5.54 4.00
C GLN A 133 11.98 5.62 3.11
N TYR A 134 11.33 4.49 2.84
CA TYR A 134 10.06 4.48 2.14
C TYR A 134 9.00 5.31 2.88
N ALA A 135 8.89 5.18 4.21
CA ALA A 135 7.98 6.01 5.00
C ALA A 135 8.29 7.52 4.91
N ARG A 136 9.58 7.90 4.82
CA ARG A 136 9.97 9.30 4.60
C ARG A 136 9.58 9.80 3.22
N ILE A 137 9.77 8.97 2.19
CA ILE A 137 9.34 9.29 0.82
C ILE A 137 7.82 9.51 0.77
N VAL A 138 7.04 8.62 1.39
CA VAL A 138 5.58 8.80 1.48
C VAL A 138 5.24 10.11 2.19
N LYS A 139 5.86 10.41 3.34
CA LYS A 139 5.63 11.71 4.02
C LYS A 139 5.96 12.91 3.14
N LYS A 140 7.02 12.84 2.33
CA LYS A 140 7.38 13.88 1.37
C LYS A 140 6.30 14.06 0.30
N TRP A 141 5.74 12.97 -0.23
CA TRP A 141 4.64 13.04 -1.19
C TRP A 141 3.40 13.72 -0.62
N ILE A 142 3.08 13.45 0.65
CA ILE A 142 1.93 14.02 1.37
C ILE A 142 2.16 15.51 1.73
N ALA A 143 3.40 15.88 2.07
CA ALA A 143 3.77 17.25 2.42
C ALA A 143 3.82 18.18 1.18
N SER A 144 4.38 17.71 0.07
CA SER A 144 4.01 18.27 -1.25
C SER A 144 2.49 18.08 -1.37
N ILE A 145 1.64 18.91 -1.93
CA ILE A 145 0.17 18.79 -1.82
C ILE A 145 -0.43 19.26 -0.48
N GLY A 146 0.38 19.50 0.56
CA GLY A 146 -0.04 20.28 1.73
C GLY A 146 -0.94 19.55 2.73
N LEU A 147 -0.94 18.22 2.73
CA LEU A 147 -1.73 17.42 3.66
C LEU A 147 -0.97 17.16 4.98
N ASP A 148 -1.72 16.87 6.04
CA ASP A 148 -1.15 16.50 7.33
C ASP A 148 -0.45 15.13 7.30
N VAL A 149 0.89 15.14 7.34
CA VAL A 149 1.74 13.94 7.34
C VAL A 149 1.49 12.99 8.52
N THR A 150 0.83 13.42 9.60
CA THR A 150 0.52 12.54 10.73
C THR A 150 -0.66 11.61 10.42
N SER A 151 -1.57 12.02 9.55
CA SER A 151 -2.74 11.24 9.14
C SER A 151 -2.43 10.21 8.04
N TYR A 152 -1.33 10.39 7.30
CA TYR A 152 -0.93 9.50 6.20
C TYR A 152 0.36 8.71 6.49
N GLY A 153 0.61 7.67 5.71
CA GLY A 153 1.82 6.84 5.83
C GLY A 153 1.87 5.69 4.82
N THR A 154 2.78 4.74 5.00
CA THR A 154 2.93 3.62 4.06
C THR A 154 1.67 2.76 3.94
N HIS A 155 0.89 2.65 5.03
CA HIS A 155 -0.42 2.00 4.99
C HIS A 155 -1.46 2.77 4.18
N SER A 156 -1.33 4.10 4.00
CA SER A 156 -2.20 4.86 3.10
C SER A 156 -2.10 4.34 1.67
N MET A 157 -0.89 4.03 1.19
CA MET A 157 -0.70 3.50 -0.17
C MET A 157 -1.46 2.19 -0.37
N ARG A 158 -1.35 1.27 0.60
CA ARG A 158 -2.08 0.00 0.60
C ARG A 158 -3.59 0.17 0.70
N ARG A 159 -4.08 1.09 1.53
CA ARG A 159 -5.51 1.34 1.75
C ARG A 159 -6.19 2.00 0.55
N THR A 160 -5.50 2.94 -0.09
CA THR A 160 -6.08 3.86 -1.08
C THR A 160 -6.92 3.15 -2.13
N LYS A 161 -6.32 2.23 -2.90
CA LYS A 161 -7.03 1.57 -4.00
C LYS A 161 -8.13 0.63 -3.49
N ALA A 162 -7.91 -0.04 -2.36
CA ALA A 162 -8.91 -0.90 -1.73
C ALA A 162 -10.14 -0.12 -1.28
N THR A 163 -9.96 1.05 -0.66
CA THR A 163 -11.05 1.95 -0.27
C THR A 163 -11.81 2.46 -1.49
N LEU A 164 -11.11 2.87 -2.54
CA LEU A 164 -11.76 3.33 -3.78
C LEU A 164 -12.60 2.22 -4.46
N ILE A 165 -12.11 0.98 -4.45
CA ILE A 165 -12.87 -0.17 -4.96
C ILE A 165 -14.11 -0.39 -4.13
N TYR A 166 -13.99 -0.42 -2.79
CA TYR A 166 -15.12 -0.62 -1.89
C TYR A 166 -16.20 0.45 -2.10
N LYS A 167 -15.83 1.73 -2.12
CA LYS A 167 -16.77 2.84 -2.34
C LYS A 167 -17.49 2.74 -3.69
N LYS A 168 -16.87 2.15 -4.71
CA LYS A 168 -17.46 2.02 -6.04
C LYS A 168 -18.35 0.79 -6.19
N THR A 169 -18.00 -0.32 -5.55
CA THR A 169 -18.61 -1.63 -5.84
C THR A 169 -19.35 -2.25 -4.67
N THR A 170 -19.17 -1.72 -3.45
CA THR A 170 -19.63 -2.26 -2.17
C THR A 170 -19.24 -3.73 -1.90
N ASN A 171 -18.39 -4.33 -2.76
CA ASN A 171 -18.01 -5.73 -2.70
C ASN A 171 -16.85 -5.95 -1.73
N LEU A 172 -17.20 -6.16 -0.46
CA LEU A 172 -16.24 -6.38 0.61
C LEU A 172 -15.37 -7.64 0.39
N ARG A 173 -15.94 -8.70 -0.20
CA ARG A 173 -15.22 -9.95 -0.46
C ARG A 173 -14.11 -9.78 -1.49
N ALA A 174 -14.34 -9.00 -2.54
CA ALA A 174 -13.32 -8.66 -3.53
C ALA A 174 -12.15 -7.90 -2.87
N VAL A 175 -12.46 -6.93 -2.00
CA VAL A 175 -11.43 -6.15 -1.29
C VAL A 175 -10.65 -7.02 -0.30
N GLN A 176 -11.31 -7.95 0.38
CA GLN A 176 -10.65 -8.91 1.27
C GLN A 176 -9.58 -9.73 0.52
N ILE A 177 -9.92 -10.25 -0.66
CA ILE A 177 -9.00 -11.04 -1.51
C ILE A 177 -7.81 -10.17 -1.94
N LEU A 178 -8.09 -8.95 -2.43
CA LEU A 178 -7.07 -8.00 -2.90
C LEU A 178 -6.10 -7.54 -1.81
N LEU A 179 -6.56 -7.47 -0.56
CA LEU A 179 -5.72 -7.15 0.61
C LEU A 179 -5.12 -8.40 1.27
N SER A 180 -5.52 -9.59 0.83
CA SER A 180 -5.10 -10.88 1.38
C SER A 180 -5.37 -11.00 2.88
N HIS A 181 -6.55 -10.55 3.32
CA HIS A 181 -6.99 -10.69 4.70
C HIS A 181 -7.69 -12.03 4.91
N THR A 182 -7.26 -12.78 5.92
CA THR A 182 -7.87 -14.08 6.27
C THR A 182 -9.29 -13.93 6.81
N LYS A 183 -9.54 -12.86 7.57
CA LYS A 183 -10.82 -12.57 8.22
C LYS A 183 -11.53 -11.36 7.60
N LEU A 184 -12.85 -11.43 7.47
CA LEU A 184 -13.65 -10.31 6.93
C LEU A 184 -13.63 -9.13 7.90
N GLU A 185 -13.68 -9.37 9.21
CA GLU A 185 -13.63 -8.36 10.26
C GLU A 185 -12.35 -7.51 10.16
N SER A 186 -11.24 -8.12 9.78
CA SER A 186 -9.98 -7.41 9.51
C SER A 186 -10.15 -6.43 8.36
N THR A 187 -10.92 -6.78 7.33
CA THR A 187 -11.17 -5.90 6.17
C THR A 187 -12.12 -4.77 6.53
N VAL A 188 -13.18 -5.05 7.28
CA VAL A 188 -14.11 -4.04 7.84
C VAL A 188 -13.34 -3.01 8.64
N ARG A 189 -12.55 -3.47 9.62
CA ARG A 189 -11.72 -2.60 10.45
C ARG A 189 -10.66 -1.87 9.63
N TYR A 190 -10.07 -2.51 8.62
CA TYR A 190 -9.02 -1.90 7.80
C TYR A 190 -9.55 -0.81 6.88
N LEU A 191 -10.77 -0.98 6.34
CA LEU A 191 -11.45 0.05 5.56
C LEU A 191 -12.01 1.15 6.45
N GLY A 192 -12.33 0.83 7.72
CA GLY A 192 -13.00 1.75 8.63
C GLY A 192 -14.46 1.90 8.23
N ILE A 193 -15.11 0.78 7.90
CA ILE A 193 -16.54 0.76 7.55
C ILE A 193 -17.32 0.97 8.85
N GLU A 194 -18.14 2.01 8.89
CA GLU A 194 -18.97 2.40 10.03
C GLU A 194 -20.46 2.17 9.74
N VAL A 195 -21.29 2.37 10.76
CA VAL A 195 -22.75 2.25 10.62
C VAL A 195 -23.29 3.29 9.63
N ASP A 196 -22.71 4.49 9.61
CA ASP A 196 -23.10 5.56 8.68
C ASP A 196 -22.91 5.16 7.22
N ASP A 197 -21.86 4.40 6.88
CA ASP A 197 -21.67 3.87 5.52
C ASP A 197 -22.82 2.91 5.12
N ALA A 198 -23.36 2.17 6.09
CA ALA A 198 -24.49 1.27 5.85
C ALA A 198 -25.82 2.04 5.71
N LEU A 199 -25.98 3.13 6.46
CA LEU A 199 -27.14 4.01 6.35
C LEU A 199 -27.16 4.74 5.01
N GLU A 200 -26.04 5.30 4.56
CA GLU A 200 -25.91 5.95 3.24
C GLU A 200 -26.32 5.00 2.11
N LEU A 201 -25.91 3.73 2.18
CA LEU A 201 -26.33 2.70 1.22
C LEU A 201 -27.83 2.43 1.27
N SER A 202 -28.43 2.41 2.46
CA SER A 202 -29.87 2.24 2.60
C SER A 202 -30.66 3.42 2.03
N GLU A 203 -30.18 4.65 2.23
CA GLU A 203 -30.83 5.87 1.73
C GLU A 203 -30.83 5.94 0.19
N THR A 204 -29.82 5.38 -0.47
CA THR A 204 -29.77 5.35 -1.94
C THR A 204 -30.77 4.40 -2.59
N ILE A 205 -31.38 3.49 -1.83
CA ILE A 205 -32.32 2.49 -2.33
C ILE A 205 -33.72 2.87 -1.82
N ASP A 206 -34.48 3.55 -2.65
CA ASP A 206 -35.90 3.81 -2.40
C ASP A 206 -36.70 2.59 -2.90
N ILE A 207 -37.43 1.90 -2.01
CA ILE A 207 -38.29 0.74 -2.32
C ILE A 207 -39.74 1.16 -2.21
#